data_AF-A0A0J9FE33-F1
#
_entry.id   AF-A0A0J9FE33-F1
#
_cell.length_a   1.000
_cell.length_b   1.000
_cell.length_c   1.000
_cell.angle_alpha   90.00
_cell.angle_beta   90.00
_cell.angle_gamma   90.00
#
_symmetry.space_group_name_H-M   'P 1'
#
loop_
_entity.id
_entity.type
_entity.pdbx_description
1 polymer ?
#
loop_
_entity_poly.entity_id
_entity_poly.type
_entity_poly.pdbx_seq_one_letter_code
_entity_poly.pdbx_strand_id
1 'polypeptide(L)'
;MCWSRDYLGGQTTKSISDAKCKIYIKGIEAGTLTENDNGSYSFEYEPRCRITHIPSESYTIEDEVDYASLIESVKNRIGSIPAIEVFFSTEFIYKEKGSDINLFSTINYGIDSILSLLIELDKEIGIEASKTRKILQDKIAKLKFHRIPKDAWFIDDYVFYREGNVFEKGERFEVITPITTGVKYTHFCELLHVEITDDFIQDTFEAFKRMHIVSFSKQKKIMPTLLTLHKDGVLSMVMFESSIKTTTYRKINEIASDIKAGADIIAVFLVGEMIYYNNPELLNLDYRHRVTNSHSEMLSFNMITKDNSAQYLINSETIIDNSKDCLFPTLIKVKTDESISFVYPIVEAFSIAT
;
A
#
# COMPACT_ATOMS: atom_id res chain seq x y z
N MET A 1 14.19 -12.18 11.58
CA MET A 1 13.99 -12.62 12.98
C MET A 1 12.63 -13.33 13.01
N CYS A 2 12.63 -14.66 12.88
CA CYS A 2 11.41 -15.47 12.80
C CYS A 2 10.73 -15.53 14.17
N TRP A 3 9.50 -15.03 14.26
CA TRP A 3 8.65 -15.25 15.43
C TRP A 3 7.61 -16.29 15.06
N SER A 4 7.69 -17.48 15.67
CA SER A 4 6.62 -18.47 15.61
C SER A 4 5.40 -17.95 16.37
N ARG A 5 4.20 -18.28 15.87
CA ARG A 5 2.89 -17.88 16.41
C ARG A 5 2.50 -18.70 17.67
N ASP A 6 3.44 -18.99 18.56
CA ASP A 6 3.19 -19.84 19.75
C ASP A 6 2.74 -19.05 21.00
N TYR A 7 2.38 -17.77 20.87
CA TYR A 7 2.02 -16.90 21.99
C TYR A 7 0.50 -16.77 22.20
N LEU A 8 -0.22 -17.88 22.28
CA LEU A 8 -1.59 -17.91 22.83
C LEU A 8 -1.76 -19.06 23.82
N GLY A 9 -0.85 -19.15 24.79
CA GLY A 9 -1.01 -19.98 25.99
C GLY A 9 -1.48 -19.13 27.18
N GLY A 10 -2.78 -19.17 27.50
CA GLY A 10 -3.31 -18.54 28.71
C GLY A 10 -4.83 -18.47 28.75
N GLN A 11 -5.44 -19.38 29.52
CA GLN A 11 -6.89 -19.51 29.73
C GLN A 11 -7.57 -18.19 30.11
N THR A 12 -8.55 -17.76 29.30
CA THR A 12 -9.81 -17.14 29.77
C THR A 12 -10.92 -17.50 28.78
N THR A 13 -11.85 -18.34 29.24
CA THR A 13 -12.99 -18.87 28.49
C THR A 13 -14.13 -17.85 28.42
N LYS A 14 -14.05 -16.96 27.44
CA LYS A 14 -15.19 -16.61 26.58
C LYS A 14 -14.69 -16.80 25.16
N SER A 15 -15.26 -17.80 24.52
CA SER A 15 -14.64 -18.46 23.37
C SER A 15 -14.55 -17.52 22.18
N ILE A 16 -13.35 -17.45 21.61
CA ILE A 16 -13.12 -17.07 20.21
C ILE A 16 -13.65 -18.22 19.30
N SER A 17 -14.75 -18.88 19.66
CA SER A 17 -15.34 -19.99 18.90
C SER A 17 -16.17 -19.50 17.71
N ASP A 18 -16.49 -18.21 17.66
CA ASP A 18 -17.57 -17.71 16.81
C ASP A 18 -17.09 -16.86 15.62
N ALA A 19 -15.78 -16.81 15.37
CA ALA A 19 -15.23 -16.02 14.27
C ALA A 19 -15.23 -16.83 12.95
N LYS A 20 -15.66 -16.17 11.86
CA LYS A 20 -15.49 -16.67 10.49
C LYS A 20 -14.31 -15.97 9.84
N CYS A 21 -13.32 -16.73 9.35
CA CYS A 21 -12.26 -16.19 8.52
C CYS A 21 -12.71 -16.21 7.06
N LYS A 22 -12.68 -15.05 6.39
CA LYS A 22 -12.94 -14.96 4.95
C LYS A 22 -11.67 -14.51 4.25
N ILE A 23 -11.25 -15.27 3.25
CA ILE A 23 -10.10 -14.96 2.40
C ILE A 23 -10.60 -14.17 1.20
N TYR A 24 -10.04 -12.99 1.02
CA TYR A 24 -10.26 -12.17 -0.16
C TYR A 24 -8.96 -12.10 -0.95
N ILE A 25 -9.05 -12.31 -2.26
CA ILE A 25 -7.94 -11.97 -3.14
C ILE A 25 -8.02 -10.47 -3.43
N LYS A 26 -6.93 -9.71 -3.34
CA LYS A 26 -6.90 -8.27 -3.63
C LYS A 26 -5.82 -7.97 -4.67
N GLY A 27 -6.06 -6.96 -5.51
CA GLY A 27 -5.07 -6.41 -6.44
C GLY A 27 -4.49 -7.46 -7.39
N ILE A 28 -5.35 -8.08 -8.22
CA ILE A 28 -4.90 -9.03 -9.24
C ILE A 28 -4.44 -8.24 -10.47
N GLU A 29 -3.13 -8.26 -10.73
CA GLU A 29 -2.56 -7.66 -11.94
C GLU A 29 -1.83 -8.72 -12.76
N ALA A 30 -2.11 -8.70 -14.07
CA ALA A 30 -1.52 -9.55 -15.09
C ALA A 30 -0.92 -8.66 -16.18
N GLY A 31 0.34 -8.89 -16.54
CA GLY A 31 1.01 -8.13 -17.60
C GLY A 31 0.98 -8.86 -18.95
N THR A 32 0.80 -8.13 -20.06
CA THR A 32 1.07 -8.61 -21.43
C THR A 32 1.32 -7.41 -22.34
N LEU A 33 2.45 -7.35 -23.05
CA LEU A 33 2.96 -6.10 -23.62
C LEU A 33 2.71 -5.93 -25.14
N THR A 34 2.46 -4.69 -25.59
CA THR A 34 2.21 -4.34 -27.00
C THR A 34 3.06 -3.14 -27.45
N GLU A 35 3.61 -3.21 -28.66
CA GLU A 35 4.45 -2.19 -29.31
C GLU A 35 3.58 -1.13 -30.01
N ASN A 36 3.88 0.18 -29.83
CA ASN A 36 3.15 1.26 -30.51
C ASN A 36 3.84 1.71 -31.80
N ASP A 37 3.04 2.22 -32.74
CA ASP A 37 3.45 2.66 -34.08
C ASP A 37 4.55 3.76 -34.12
N ASN A 38 4.80 4.45 -33.01
CA ASN A 38 5.82 5.51 -32.91
C ASN A 38 7.18 5.01 -32.40
N GLY A 39 7.38 3.69 -32.26
CA GLY A 39 8.62 3.11 -31.74
C GLY A 39 8.81 3.30 -30.23
N SER A 40 7.76 3.73 -29.52
CA SER A 40 7.69 3.68 -28.06
C SER A 40 6.99 2.42 -27.61
N TYR A 41 7.49 1.82 -26.53
CA TYR A 41 6.87 0.64 -25.93
C TYR A 41 5.99 1.09 -24.78
N SER A 42 4.70 0.79 -24.85
CA SER A 42 3.83 0.87 -23.69
C SER A 42 3.85 -0.48 -22.98
N PHE A 43 4.04 -0.46 -21.66
CA PHE A 43 3.67 -1.62 -20.86
C PHE A 43 2.15 -1.71 -20.89
N GLU A 44 1.60 -2.56 -21.76
CA GLU A 44 0.23 -3.01 -21.59
C GLU A 44 0.21 -3.84 -20.30
N TYR A 45 -0.26 -3.21 -19.22
CA TYR A 45 -0.93 -3.98 -18.19
C TYR A 45 -2.19 -4.45 -18.87
N GLU A 46 -2.34 -5.74 -19.20
CA GLU A 46 -3.59 -6.20 -19.76
C GLU A 46 -4.66 -5.97 -18.68
N PRO A 47 -5.56 -4.98 -18.82
CA PRO A 47 -6.73 -4.89 -17.94
C PRO A 47 -7.72 -6.01 -18.32
N ARG A 48 -7.34 -6.89 -19.26
CA ARG A 48 -8.17 -7.94 -19.87
C ARG A 48 -8.31 -9.17 -18.98
N CYS A 49 -7.42 -9.38 -18.03
CA CYS A 49 -7.76 -10.15 -16.83
C CYS A 49 -8.28 -9.23 -15.72
N ARG A 50 -9.26 -8.38 -16.04
CA ARG A 50 -10.26 -7.93 -15.06
C ARG A 50 -10.92 -9.20 -14.53
N ILE A 51 -10.36 -9.76 -13.47
CA ILE A 51 -11.05 -10.77 -12.68
C ILE A 51 -12.15 -10.01 -11.93
N THR A 52 -13.26 -9.81 -12.63
CA THR A 52 -14.50 -9.18 -12.14
C THR A 52 -15.13 -9.99 -11.02
N HIS A 53 -14.67 -11.24 -10.83
CA HIS A 53 -15.10 -12.11 -9.75
C HIS A 53 -13.89 -12.64 -8.98
N ILE A 54 -13.43 -11.83 -8.04
CA ILE A 54 -12.46 -12.26 -7.04
C ILE A 54 -13.13 -13.35 -6.19
N PRO A 55 -12.60 -14.59 -6.17
CA PRO A 55 -13.14 -15.65 -5.33
C PRO A 55 -13.00 -15.24 -3.87
N SER A 56 -14.06 -15.44 -3.10
CA SER A 56 -14.04 -15.25 -1.66
C SER A 56 -14.46 -16.54 -0.99
N GLU A 57 -13.58 -17.13 -0.19
CA GLU A 57 -13.84 -18.38 0.53
C GLU A 57 -14.01 -18.06 2.02
N SER A 58 -15.00 -18.68 2.68
CA SER A 58 -15.33 -18.40 4.09
C SER A 58 -15.24 -19.67 4.90
N TYR A 59 -14.53 -19.60 6.01
CA TYR A 59 -14.24 -20.70 6.92
C TYR A 59 -14.67 -20.32 8.34
N THR A 60 -15.16 -21.29 9.10
CA THR A 60 -15.42 -21.19 10.55
C THR A 60 -14.22 -21.73 11.32
N ILE A 61 -13.97 -21.25 12.53
CA ILE A 61 -12.90 -21.79 13.39
C ILE A 61 -13.07 -23.30 13.66
N GLU A 62 -14.31 -23.78 13.67
CA GLU A 62 -14.64 -25.21 13.84
C GLU A 62 -14.32 -26.06 12.59
N ASP A 63 -14.23 -25.42 11.42
CA ASP A 63 -13.85 -26.04 10.15
C ASP A 63 -12.42 -25.59 9.81
N GLU A 64 -11.48 -25.86 10.72
CA GLU A 64 -10.08 -25.47 10.57
C GLU A 64 -9.49 -26.10 9.31
N VAL A 65 -9.30 -25.28 8.27
CA VAL A 65 -8.65 -25.70 7.03
C VAL A 65 -7.18 -25.33 7.12
N ASP A 66 -6.31 -26.31 6.84
CA ASP A 66 -4.88 -26.09 6.87
C ASP A 66 -4.48 -24.99 5.88
N TYR A 67 -3.62 -24.07 6.33
CA TYR A 67 -3.19 -22.91 5.57
C TYR A 67 -2.51 -23.30 4.24
N ALA A 68 -1.81 -24.45 4.18
CA ALA A 68 -1.21 -24.91 2.93
C ALA A 68 -2.27 -25.31 1.89
N SER A 69 -3.38 -25.90 2.33
CA SER A 69 -4.48 -26.26 1.42
C SER A 69 -5.23 -25.03 0.86
N LEU A 70 -5.32 -23.95 1.65
CA LEU A 70 -5.85 -22.65 1.20
C LEU A 70 -4.95 -22.05 0.12
N ILE A 71 -3.63 -22.06 0.33
CA ILE A 71 -2.65 -21.60 -0.65
C ILE A 71 -2.76 -22.43 -1.94
N GLU A 72 -2.95 -23.74 -1.85
CA GLU A 72 -3.06 -24.60 -3.02
C GLU A 72 -4.35 -24.36 -3.82
N SER A 73 -5.48 -24.09 -3.14
CA SER A 73 -6.73 -23.63 -3.78
C SER A 73 -6.50 -22.33 -4.57
N VAL A 74 -5.82 -21.36 -3.94
CA VAL A 74 -5.49 -20.08 -4.58
C VAL A 74 -4.57 -20.28 -5.80
N LYS A 75 -3.50 -21.08 -5.68
CA LYS A 75 -2.60 -21.42 -6.78
C LYS A 75 -3.31 -22.03 -7.97
N ASN A 76 -4.16 -23.04 -7.75
CA ASN A 76 -4.89 -23.71 -8.83
C ASN A 76 -5.77 -22.73 -9.62
N ARG A 77 -6.39 -21.78 -8.92
CA ARG A 77 -7.21 -20.73 -9.55
C ARG A 77 -6.33 -19.75 -10.34
N ILE A 78 -5.23 -19.29 -9.74
CA ILE A 78 -4.32 -18.31 -10.36
C ILE A 78 -3.58 -18.91 -11.56
N GLY A 79 -3.21 -20.19 -11.51
CA GLY A 79 -2.54 -20.89 -12.60
C GLY A 79 -3.34 -20.91 -13.90
N SER A 80 -4.67 -20.75 -13.84
CA SER A 80 -5.53 -20.64 -15.02
C SER A 80 -5.42 -19.29 -15.76
N ILE A 81 -4.89 -18.25 -15.12
CA ILE A 81 -4.76 -16.89 -15.68
C ILE A 81 -3.62 -16.87 -16.69
N PRO A 82 -3.85 -16.55 -17.98
CA PRO A 82 -2.86 -16.66 -19.06
C PRO A 82 -1.75 -15.59 -19.05
N ALA A 83 -1.15 -15.29 -17.89
CA ALA A 83 -0.11 -14.27 -17.72
C ALA A 83 1.27 -14.88 -17.39
N ILE A 84 2.35 -14.15 -17.71
CA ILE A 84 3.74 -14.53 -17.37
C ILE A 84 3.93 -14.55 -15.84
N GLU A 85 3.43 -13.51 -15.19
CA GLU A 85 3.43 -13.32 -13.75
C GLU A 85 2.07 -12.79 -13.30
N VAL A 86 1.58 -13.25 -12.14
CA VAL A 86 0.33 -12.79 -11.53
C VAL A 86 0.63 -12.26 -10.13
N PHE A 87 0.36 -10.99 -9.91
CA PHE A 87 0.51 -10.33 -8.61
C PHE A 87 -0.84 -10.34 -7.89
N PHE A 88 -0.87 -10.72 -6.62
CA PHE A 88 -2.11 -10.73 -5.84
C PHE A 88 -1.85 -10.79 -4.34
N SER A 89 -2.78 -10.28 -3.55
CA SER A 89 -2.75 -10.36 -2.09
C SER A 89 -3.86 -11.26 -1.58
N THR A 90 -3.67 -11.89 -0.42
CA THR A 90 -4.76 -12.54 0.33
C THR A 90 -5.01 -11.77 1.62
N GLU A 91 -6.25 -11.33 1.83
CA GLU A 91 -6.69 -10.70 3.08
C GLU A 91 -7.52 -11.67 3.91
N PHE A 92 -7.20 -11.78 5.20
CA PHE A 92 -7.88 -12.57 6.21
C PHE A 92 -8.81 -11.67 7.04
N ILE A 93 -10.12 -11.77 6.82
CA ILE A 93 -11.11 -10.99 7.57
C ILE A 93 -11.80 -11.89 8.59
N TYR A 94 -11.79 -11.48 9.86
CA TYR A 94 -12.49 -12.19 10.93
C TYR A 94 -13.82 -11.51 11.22
N LYS A 95 -14.91 -12.16 10.85
CA LYS A 95 -16.27 -11.63 11.01
C LYS A 95 -16.98 -12.22 12.22
N GLU A 96 -17.83 -11.40 12.84
CA GLU A 96 -18.82 -11.86 13.80
C GLU A 96 -19.87 -12.75 13.11
N LYS A 97 -20.31 -13.82 13.78
CA LYS A 97 -21.31 -14.74 13.24
C LYS A 97 -22.63 -14.03 12.93
N GLY A 98 -23.09 -14.16 11.69
CA GLY A 98 -24.35 -13.55 11.23
C GLY A 98 -24.25 -12.04 10.94
N SER A 99 -23.02 -11.50 10.92
CA SER A 99 -22.74 -10.08 10.69
C SER A 99 -21.58 -9.92 9.71
N ASP A 100 -21.53 -8.76 9.05
CA ASP A 100 -20.39 -8.36 8.21
C ASP A 100 -19.31 -7.58 8.99
N ILE A 101 -19.53 -7.38 10.29
CA ILE A 101 -18.61 -6.65 11.17
C ILE A 101 -17.29 -7.42 11.30
N ASN A 102 -16.19 -6.73 10.97
CA ASN A 102 -14.83 -7.23 11.18
C ASN A 102 -14.42 -7.04 12.65
N LEU A 103 -14.31 -8.13 13.39
CA LEU A 103 -14.01 -8.14 14.82
C LEU A 103 -12.70 -7.40 15.15
N PHE A 104 -11.66 -7.52 14.32
CA PHE A 104 -10.39 -6.84 14.59
C PHE A 104 -10.49 -5.32 14.50
N SER A 105 -11.34 -4.80 13.61
CA SER A 105 -11.59 -3.36 13.54
C SER A 105 -12.28 -2.84 14.81
N THR A 106 -13.20 -3.63 15.37
CA THR A 106 -13.92 -3.31 16.61
C THR A 106 -13.06 -3.47 17.86
N ILE A 107 -12.15 -4.45 17.89
CA ILE A 107 -11.25 -4.68 19.02
C ILE A 107 -10.34 -3.48 19.25
N ASN A 108 -9.72 -2.92 18.20
CA ASN A 108 -8.84 -1.75 18.33
C ASN A 108 -9.62 -0.55 18.90
N TYR A 109 -10.78 -0.23 18.33
CA TYR A 109 -11.63 0.84 18.83
C TYR A 109 -12.05 0.63 20.30
N GLY A 110 -12.39 -0.61 20.66
CA GLY A 110 -12.73 -0.97 22.04
C GLY A 110 -11.57 -0.77 22.99
N ILE A 111 -10.35 -1.15 22.61
CA ILE A 111 -9.15 -0.95 23.43
C ILE A 111 -8.83 0.55 23.56
N ASP A 112 -8.89 1.32 22.47
CA ASP A 112 -8.68 2.77 22.48
C ASP A 112 -9.70 3.48 23.38
N SER A 113 -10.98 3.12 23.27
CA SER A 113 -12.05 3.69 24.09
C SER A 113 -11.84 3.41 25.59
N ILE A 114 -11.39 2.20 25.94
CA ILE A 114 -11.05 1.86 27.33
C ILE A 114 -9.85 2.67 27.79
N LEU A 115 -8.81 2.81 26.98
CA LEU A 115 -7.63 3.62 27.33
C LEU A 115 -8.00 5.09 27.54
N SER A 116 -8.78 5.69 26.64
CA SER A 116 -9.27 7.06 26.76
C SER A 116 -10.09 7.25 28.03
N LEU A 117 -11.03 6.34 28.32
CA LEU A 117 -11.81 6.39 29.56
C LEU A 117 -10.91 6.32 30.80
N LEU A 118 -9.92 5.43 30.82
CA LEU A 118 -9.00 5.30 31.95
C LEU A 118 -8.15 6.57 32.14
N ILE A 119 -7.71 7.20 31.06
CA ILE A 119 -6.96 8.47 31.09
C ILE A 119 -7.84 9.59 31.66
N GLU A 120 -9.08 9.73 31.20
CA GLU A 120 -10.00 10.76 31.71
C GLU A 120 -10.35 10.52 33.18
N LEU A 121 -10.58 9.27 33.59
CA LEU A 121 -10.79 8.94 35.00
C LEU A 121 -9.59 9.30 35.87
N ASP A 122 -8.37 9.07 35.38
CA ASP A 122 -7.17 9.42 36.13
C ASP A 122 -6.97 10.94 36.26
N LYS A 123 -7.45 11.74 35.30
CA LYS A 123 -7.51 13.20 35.41
C LYS A 123 -8.52 13.65 36.48
N GLU A 124 -9.68 13.01 36.51
CA GLU A 124 -10.82 13.50 37.31
C GLU A 124 -10.76 13.09 38.78
N ILE A 125 -10.32 11.86 39.07
CA ILE A 125 -10.29 11.30 40.43
C ILE A 125 -8.87 10.92 40.90
N GLY A 126 -7.86 11.17 40.08
CA GLY A 126 -6.46 10.88 40.38
C GLY A 126 -6.09 9.40 40.18
N ILE A 127 -4.90 9.16 39.64
CA ILE A 127 -4.37 7.81 39.37
C ILE A 127 -4.22 6.94 40.64
N GLU A 128 -3.99 7.57 41.79
CA GLU A 128 -3.85 6.92 43.11
C GLU A 128 -5.16 6.26 43.57
N ALA A 129 -6.31 6.70 43.05
CA ALA A 129 -7.62 6.22 43.50
C ALA A 129 -7.91 4.76 43.10
N SER A 130 -7.14 4.16 42.18
CA SER A 130 -7.27 2.74 41.87
C SER A 130 -6.00 2.10 41.31
N LYS A 131 -5.40 1.21 42.12
CA LYS A 131 -4.32 0.32 41.67
C LYS A 131 -4.75 -0.58 40.51
N THR A 132 -6.02 -0.95 40.44
CA THR A 132 -6.57 -1.81 39.37
C THR A 132 -6.57 -1.11 38.02
N ARG A 133 -6.84 0.21 37.97
CA ARG A 133 -6.77 0.98 36.72
C ARG A 133 -5.36 1.00 36.15
N LYS A 134 -4.35 1.25 37.00
CA LYS A 134 -2.93 1.21 36.60
C LYS A 134 -2.52 -0.16 36.06
N ILE A 135 -2.93 -1.25 36.73
CA ILE A 135 -2.67 -2.63 36.26
C ILE A 135 -3.31 -2.87 34.89
N LEU A 136 -4.53 -2.37 34.65
CA LEU A 136 -5.23 -2.53 33.39
C LEU A 136 -4.53 -1.75 32.26
N GLN A 137 -4.13 -0.50 32.49
CA GLN A 137 -3.33 0.29 31.56
C GLN A 137 -2.01 -0.42 31.21
N ASP A 138 -1.29 -0.94 32.20
CA ASP A 138 -0.04 -1.67 32.00
C ASP A 138 -0.24 -2.96 31.17
N LYS A 139 -1.34 -3.69 31.40
CA LYS A 139 -1.70 -4.87 30.63
C LYS A 139 -2.00 -4.50 29.18
N ILE A 140 -2.78 -3.47 28.95
CA ILE A 140 -3.11 -3.00 27.60
C ILE A 140 -1.85 -2.54 26.86
N ALA A 141 -0.96 -1.80 27.52
CA ALA A 141 0.30 -1.36 26.94
C ALA A 141 1.20 -2.54 26.50
N LYS A 142 1.16 -3.66 27.23
CA LYS A 142 1.90 -4.89 26.90
C LYS A 142 1.33 -5.66 25.71
N LEU A 143 0.04 -5.49 25.39
CA LEU A 143 -0.60 -6.17 24.27
C LEU A 143 -0.02 -5.74 22.91
N LYS A 144 0.59 -4.55 22.81
CA LYS A 144 1.25 -4.01 21.59
C LYS A 144 0.38 -3.97 20.31
N PHE A 145 -0.93 -4.22 20.41
CA PHE A 145 -1.87 -4.27 19.27
C PHE A 145 -1.86 -2.98 18.43
N HIS A 146 -1.79 -1.80 19.04
CA HIS A 146 -1.83 -0.50 18.36
C HIS A 146 -0.56 -0.15 17.56
N ARG A 147 0.53 -0.92 17.70
CA ARG A 147 1.84 -0.54 17.12
C ARG A 147 2.08 -1.11 15.73
N ILE A 148 1.25 -2.04 15.28
CA ILE A 148 1.44 -2.74 14.01
C ILE A 148 0.19 -2.53 13.16
N PRO A 149 0.32 -2.01 11.92
CA PRO A 149 -0.84 -1.82 11.03
C PRO A 149 -1.62 -3.12 10.86
N LYS A 150 -2.95 -3.00 10.72
CA LYS A 150 -3.84 -4.15 10.49
C LYS A 150 -3.38 -5.00 9.30
N ASP A 151 -2.96 -4.34 8.23
CA ASP A 151 -2.49 -5.00 7.01
C ASP A 151 -1.31 -5.93 7.29
N ALA A 152 -0.38 -5.54 8.17
CA ALA A 152 0.79 -6.35 8.52
C ALA A 152 0.42 -7.67 9.24
N TRP A 153 -0.79 -7.78 9.81
CA TRP A 153 -1.27 -8.99 10.48
C TRP A 153 -2.09 -9.90 9.58
N PHE A 154 -2.87 -9.30 8.67
CA PHE A 154 -3.99 -9.97 8.02
C PHE A 154 -3.96 -9.93 6.51
N ILE A 155 -2.92 -9.35 5.92
CA ILE A 155 -2.76 -9.39 4.48
C ILE A 155 -1.44 -10.06 4.18
N ASP A 156 -1.40 -10.92 3.19
CA ASP A 156 -0.17 -11.48 2.66
C ASP A 156 -0.09 -11.16 1.16
N ASP A 157 1.06 -10.68 0.71
CA ASP A 157 1.29 -10.35 -0.69
C ASP A 157 2.04 -11.49 -1.38
N TYR A 158 1.64 -11.82 -2.61
CA TYR A 158 2.21 -12.92 -3.37
C TYR A 158 2.42 -12.56 -4.84
N VAL A 159 3.31 -13.31 -5.47
CA VAL A 159 3.45 -13.36 -6.92
C VAL A 159 3.52 -14.82 -7.37
N PHE A 160 2.83 -15.12 -8.46
CA PHE A 160 2.90 -16.41 -9.12
C PHE A 160 3.62 -16.26 -10.46
N TYR A 161 4.77 -16.91 -10.59
CA TYR A 161 5.51 -17.00 -11.85
C TYR A 161 5.12 -18.27 -12.57
N ARG A 162 4.62 -18.12 -13.78
CA ARG A 162 4.21 -19.24 -14.62
C ARG A 162 5.40 -20.11 -14.99
N GLU A 163 6.52 -19.49 -15.33
CA GLU A 163 7.77 -20.19 -15.58
C GLU A 163 8.28 -20.87 -14.30
N GLY A 164 8.43 -22.20 -14.38
CA GLY A 164 8.83 -23.01 -13.23
C GLY A 164 7.75 -23.23 -12.17
N ASN A 165 6.51 -22.75 -12.39
CA ASN A 165 5.39 -22.90 -11.45
C ASN A 165 5.74 -22.43 -10.04
N VAL A 166 6.35 -21.25 -9.93
CA VAL A 166 6.90 -20.73 -8.67
C VAL A 166 5.90 -19.77 -8.02
N PHE A 167 5.62 -20.04 -6.75
CA PHE A 167 4.78 -19.20 -5.92
C PHE A 167 5.62 -18.57 -4.82
N GLU A 168 5.69 -17.25 -4.82
CA GLU A 168 6.54 -16.49 -3.91
C GLU A 168 5.68 -15.61 -3.00
N LYS A 169 5.94 -15.67 -1.70
CA LYS A 169 5.38 -14.76 -0.71
C LYS A 169 6.30 -13.55 -0.57
N GLY A 170 5.74 -12.36 -0.72
CA GLY A 170 6.43 -11.11 -0.53
C GLY A 170 6.74 -10.81 0.93
N GLU A 171 7.91 -10.24 1.16
CA GLU A 171 8.23 -9.54 2.41
C GLU A 171 7.90 -8.06 2.22
N ARG A 172 7.40 -7.42 3.28
CA ARG A 172 7.10 -5.98 3.26
C ARG A 172 7.26 -5.34 4.62
N PHE A 173 7.51 -4.04 4.60
CA PHE A 173 7.59 -3.20 5.78
C PHE A 173 6.95 -1.84 5.48
N GLU A 174 6.11 -1.36 6.38
CA GLU A 174 5.43 -0.06 6.25
C GLU A 174 5.90 0.86 7.38
N VAL A 175 6.31 2.08 7.03
CA VAL A 175 6.71 3.10 8.00
C VAL A 175 5.51 3.98 8.31
N ILE A 176 5.02 3.87 9.55
CA ILE A 176 4.07 4.83 10.09
C ILE A 176 4.85 6.06 10.54
N THR A 177 4.89 7.11 9.72
CA THR A 177 5.44 8.40 10.14
C THR A 177 4.41 9.24 10.89
N PRO A 178 4.83 10.25 11.67
CA PRO A 178 3.90 11.23 12.26
C PRO A 178 3.02 11.97 11.24
N ILE A 179 3.37 11.90 9.95
CA ILE A 179 2.64 12.51 8.81
C ILE A 179 1.46 11.62 8.35
N THR A 180 1.29 10.43 8.94
CA THR A 180 0.19 9.52 8.57
C THR A 180 -1.21 10.09 8.85
N THR A 181 -1.35 11.09 9.74
CA THR A 181 -2.62 11.79 9.96
C THR A 181 -2.41 13.23 10.41
N GLY A 182 -3.01 14.20 9.70
CA GLY A 182 -3.30 15.53 10.26
C GLY A 182 -2.29 16.65 9.96
N VAL A 183 -1.27 16.44 9.13
CA VAL A 183 -0.37 17.51 8.70
C VAL A 183 -1.05 18.34 7.60
N LYS A 184 -1.14 19.66 7.77
CA LYS A 184 -1.64 20.55 6.71
C LYS A 184 -0.58 20.72 5.61
N TYR A 185 -1.03 20.82 4.36
CA TYR A 185 -0.14 20.98 3.21
C TYR A 185 0.80 22.19 3.35
N THR A 186 0.32 23.29 3.94
CA THR A 186 1.12 24.50 4.17
C THR A 186 2.36 24.21 4.99
N HIS A 187 2.23 23.46 6.09
CA HIS A 187 3.35 23.07 6.93
C HIS A 187 4.35 22.16 6.19
N PHE A 188 3.84 21.27 5.34
CA PHE A 188 4.66 20.40 4.52
C PHE A 188 5.47 21.20 3.47
N CYS A 189 4.84 22.16 2.80
CA CYS A 189 5.50 23.08 1.87
C CYS A 189 6.55 23.95 2.59
N GLU A 190 6.22 24.52 3.75
CA GLU A 190 7.14 25.31 4.58
C GLU A 190 8.39 24.50 4.99
N LEU A 191 8.19 23.27 5.49
CA LEU A 191 9.27 22.37 5.89
C LEU A 191 10.24 22.10 4.74
N LEU A 192 9.72 22.04 3.51
CA LEU A 192 10.47 21.75 2.30
C LEU A 192 10.81 23.03 1.52
N HIS A 193 10.63 24.21 2.12
CA HIS A 193 10.94 25.51 1.51
C HIS A 193 10.33 25.69 0.11
N VAL A 194 9.08 25.27 -0.07
CA VAL A 194 8.28 25.47 -1.28
C VAL A 194 7.33 26.65 -1.04
N GLU A 195 7.29 27.58 -2.00
CA GLU A 195 6.39 28.72 -1.97
C GLU A 195 4.94 28.26 -2.10
N ILE A 196 4.06 28.83 -1.27
CA ILE A 196 2.62 28.51 -1.29
C ILE A 196 1.94 29.47 -2.25
N THR A 197 1.22 28.91 -3.22
CA THR A 197 0.43 29.59 -4.24
C THR A 197 -1.06 29.25 -4.05
N ASP A 198 -1.91 29.68 -4.99
CA ASP A 198 -3.33 29.30 -5.01
C ASP A 198 -3.55 27.86 -5.52
N ASP A 199 -2.52 27.23 -6.14
CA ASP A 199 -2.55 25.85 -6.61
C ASP A 199 -1.88 24.91 -5.60
N PHE A 200 -2.58 24.70 -4.48
CA PHE A 200 -2.07 23.87 -3.39
C PHE A 200 -1.84 22.40 -3.78
N ILE A 201 -2.46 21.89 -4.86
CA ILE A 201 -2.14 20.55 -5.38
C ILE A 201 -0.73 20.57 -5.97
N GLN A 202 -0.43 21.55 -6.83
CA GLN A 202 0.88 21.71 -7.41
C GLN A 202 1.96 22.00 -6.36
N ASP A 203 1.69 22.88 -5.40
CA ASP A 203 2.63 23.19 -4.31
C ASP A 203 2.96 21.94 -3.47
N THR A 204 1.93 21.14 -3.17
CA THR A 204 2.11 19.86 -2.46
C THR A 204 2.94 18.89 -3.28
N PHE A 205 2.72 18.84 -4.60
CA PHE A 205 3.49 17.97 -5.48
C PHE A 205 4.96 18.42 -5.60
N GLU A 206 5.24 19.72 -5.66
CA GLU A 206 6.61 20.25 -5.62
C GLU A 206 7.33 19.91 -4.32
N ALA A 207 6.64 20.05 -3.19
CA ALA A 207 7.16 19.63 -1.89
C ALA A 207 7.44 18.11 -1.88
N PHE A 208 6.48 17.30 -2.32
CA PHE A 208 6.61 15.85 -2.42
C PHE A 208 7.83 15.43 -3.25
N LYS A 209 8.03 16.03 -4.42
CA LYS A 209 9.20 15.79 -5.27
C LYS A 209 10.51 16.13 -4.54
N ARG A 210 10.58 17.33 -3.95
CA ARG A 210 11.78 17.81 -3.27
C ARG A 210 12.17 16.90 -2.10
N MET A 211 11.22 16.43 -1.30
CA MET A 211 11.46 15.51 -0.19
C MET A 211 12.18 14.23 -0.65
N HIS A 212 11.72 13.64 -1.75
CA HIS A 212 12.25 12.37 -2.23
C HIS A 212 13.53 12.53 -3.02
N ILE A 213 13.71 13.61 -3.78
CA ILE A 213 14.99 13.91 -4.46
C ILE A 213 16.10 14.13 -3.42
N VAL A 214 15.83 14.89 -2.36
CA VAL A 214 16.80 15.11 -1.26
C VAL A 214 17.10 13.82 -0.51
N SER A 215 16.10 12.96 -0.32
CA SER A 215 16.30 11.64 0.29
C SER A 215 17.15 10.75 -0.61
N PHE A 216 16.84 10.67 -1.91
CA PHE A 216 17.56 9.86 -2.88
C PHE A 216 19.00 10.34 -3.06
N SER A 217 19.26 11.66 -3.11
CA SER A 217 20.63 12.17 -3.26
C SER A 217 21.53 11.73 -2.12
N LYS A 218 20.99 11.56 -0.91
CA LYS A 218 21.75 11.13 0.28
C LYS A 218 21.83 9.61 0.44
N GLN A 219 20.76 8.89 0.09
CA GLN A 219 20.61 7.46 0.39
C GLN A 219 20.81 6.56 -0.82
N LYS A 220 20.77 7.11 -2.04
CA LYS A 220 20.80 6.41 -3.34
C LYS A 220 19.71 5.35 -3.51
N LYS A 221 18.71 5.38 -2.64
CA LYS A 221 17.49 4.58 -2.68
C LYS A 221 16.38 5.37 -2.01
N ILE A 222 15.15 5.18 -2.44
CA ILE A 222 13.94 5.67 -1.77
C ILE A 222 13.02 4.50 -1.44
N MET A 223 12.27 4.67 -0.36
CA MET A 223 11.07 3.85 -0.16
C MET A 223 9.99 4.37 -1.10
N PRO A 224 9.27 3.49 -1.82
CA PRO A 224 8.00 3.85 -2.43
C PRO A 224 7.09 4.59 -1.44
N THR A 225 6.53 5.70 -1.89
CA THR A 225 5.70 6.58 -1.05
C THR A 225 4.44 6.98 -1.76
N LEU A 226 3.30 6.81 -1.08
CA LEU A 226 2.00 7.37 -1.46
C LEU A 226 1.68 8.53 -0.52
N LEU A 227 1.32 9.68 -1.10
CA LEU A 227 0.83 10.85 -0.38
C LEU A 227 -0.56 11.19 -0.90
N THR A 228 -1.53 11.28 -0.01
CA THR A 228 -2.89 11.71 -0.33
C THR A 228 -3.13 13.11 0.24
N LEU A 229 -3.79 13.95 -0.55
CA LEU A 229 -4.23 15.29 -0.17
C LEU A 229 -5.75 15.29 -0.07
N HIS A 230 -6.25 15.67 1.09
CA HIS A 230 -7.67 15.79 1.38
C HIS A 230 -8.19 17.19 1.07
N LYS A 231 -9.51 17.31 0.85
CA LYS A 231 -10.19 18.56 0.52
C LYS A 231 -9.98 19.67 1.55
N ASP A 232 -9.79 19.31 2.82
CA ASP A 232 -9.53 20.25 3.91
C ASP A 232 -8.03 20.65 4.00
N GLY A 233 -7.20 20.19 3.07
CA GLY A 233 -5.77 20.45 3.03
C GLY A 233 -4.93 19.59 3.96
N VAL A 234 -5.51 18.53 4.56
CA VAL A 234 -4.74 17.54 5.34
C VAL A 234 -4.06 16.56 4.41
N LEU A 235 -2.85 16.14 4.80
CA LEU A 235 -2.06 15.14 4.15
C LEU A 235 -2.09 13.82 4.94
N SER A 236 -2.10 12.70 4.22
CA SER A 236 -1.77 11.38 4.75
C SER A 236 -0.74 10.70 3.87
N MET A 237 0.35 10.25 4.49
CA MET A 237 1.51 9.66 3.80
C MET A 237 1.75 8.23 4.25
N VAL A 238 1.96 7.32 3.29
CA VAL A 238 2.37 5.94 3.52
C VAL A 238 3.67 5.69 2.78
N MET A 239 4.73 5.35 3.51
CA MET A 239 6.01 4.89 2.98
C MET A 239 6.17 3.41 3.25
N PHE A 240 6.64 2.66 2.26
CA PHE A 240 6.79 1.21 2.40
C PHE A 240 7.96 0.69 1.59
N GLU A 241 8.45 -0.49 1.98
CA GLU A 241 9.43 -1.29 1.25
C GLU A 241 8.84 -2.68 1.05
N SER A 242 9.09 -3.29 -0.11
CA SER A 242 8.59 -4.63 -0.41
C SER A 242 9.48 -5.40 -1.35
N SER A 243 9.57 -6.72 -1.18
CA SER A 243 10.35 -7.60 -2.05
C SER A 243 9.70 -7.86 -3.41
N ILE A 244 8.38 -7.64 -3.53
CA ILE A 244 7.59 -7.84 -4.75
C ILE A 244 6.62 -6.68 -4.99
N LYS A 245 6.23 -6.49 -6.27
CA LYS A 245 5.38 -5.37 -6.72
C LYS A 245 3.95 -5.38 -6.18
N THR A 246 3.47 -6.55 -5.75
CA THR A 246 2.11 -6.75 -5.22
C THR A 246 1.74 -5.75 -4.14
N THR A 247 2.68 -5.39 -3.25
CA THR A 247 2.44 -4.38 -2.21
C THR A 247 2.01 -3.03 -2.79
N THR A 248 2.72 -2.55 -3.81
CA THR A 248 2.41 -1.28 -4.49
C THR A 248 1.02 -1.34 -5.14
N TYR A 249 0.72 -2.42 -5.86
CA TYR A 249 -0.58 -2.61 -6.51
C TYR A 249 -1.72 -2.64 -5.51
N ARG A 250 -1.54 -3.36 -4.40
CA ARG A 250 -2.51 -3.39 -3.32
C ARG A 250 -2.74 -2.00 -2.73
N LYS A 251 -1.69 -1.25 -2.42
CA LYS A 251 -1.82 0.10 -1.83
C LYS A 251 -2.53 1.09 -2.76
N ILE A 252 -2.29 1.00 -4.07
CA ILE A 252 -3.03 1.76 -5.10
C ILE A 252 -4.52 1.39 -5.08
N ASN A 253 -4.84 0.09 -5.02
CA ASN A 253 -6.21 -0.40 -4.96
C ASN A 253 -6.93 -0.05 -3.65
N GLU A 254 -6.21 0.01 -2.52
CA GLU A 254 -6.73 0.48 -1.23
C GLU A 254 -7.17 1.96 -1.33
N ILE A 255 -6.30 2.85 -1.83
CA ILE A 255 -6.64 4.27 -2.04
C ILE A 255 -7.81 4.42 -3.03
N ALA A 256 -7.82 3.66 -4.13
CA ALA A 256 -8.92 3.65 -5.08
C ALA A 256 -10.25 3.23 -4.42
N SER A 257 -10.20 2.27 -3.49
CA SER A 257 -11.38 1.83 -2.73
C SER A 257 -11.86 2.92 -1.77
N ASP A 258 -10.96 3.63 -1.11
CA ASP A 258 -11.29 4.75 -0.22
C ASP A 258 -11.97 5.90 -0.97
N ILE A 259 -11.46 6.25 -2.17
CA ILE A 259 -12.08 7.23 -3.05
C ILE A 259 -13.50 6.77 -3.46
N LYS A 260 -13.65 5.51 -3.89
CA LYS A 260 -14.96 4.92 -4.25
C LYS A 260 -15.93 4.88 -3.06
N ALA A 261 -15.43 4.79 -1.83
CA ALA A 261 -16.21 4.84 -0.61
C ALA A 261 -16.59 6.25 -0.15
N GLY A 262 -16.15 7.30 -0.87
CA GLY A 262 -16.47 8.70 -0.58
C GLY A 262 -15.49 9.41 0.35
N ALA A 263 -14.25 8.94 0.47
CA ALA A 263 -13.22 9.70 1.17
C ALA A 263 -12.95 11.04 0.47
N ASP A 264 -12.74 12.12 1.24
CA ASP A 264 -12.51 13.48 0.74
C ASP A 264 -11.09 13.67 0.13
N ILE A 265 -10.57 12.67 -0.58
CA ILE A 265 -9.27 12.73 -1.26
C ILE A 265 -9.45 13.48 -2.59
N ILE A 266 -8.58 14.45 -2.87
CA ILE A 266 -8.63 15.27 -4.10
C ILE A 266 -7.41 15.09 -5.00
N ALA A 267 -6.30 14.60 -4.45
CA ALA A 267 -5.10 14.27 -5.19
C ALA A 267 -4.33 13.13 -4.53
N VAL A 268 -3.69 12.31 -5.35
CA VAL A 268 -2.78 11.24 -4.94
C VAL A 268 -1.45 11.43 -5.64
N PHE A 269 -0.37 11.43 -4.86
CA PHE A 269 1.00 11.49 -5.36
C PHE A 269 1.69 10.17 -5.05
N LEU A 270 2.41 9.62 -6.02
CA LEU A 270 3.17 8.40 -5.87
C LEU A 270 4.59 8.60 -6.36
N VAL A 271 5.57 8.13 -5.60
CA VAL A 271 6.95 8.01 -6.05
C VAL A 271 7.45 6.58 -5.88
N GLY A 272 8.26 6.12 -6.83
CA GLY A 272 8.99 4.87 -6.74
C GLY A 272 10.11 4.80 -7.75
N GLU A 273 10.99 3.82 -7.57
CA GLU A 273 12.04 3.47 -8.52
C GLU A 273 11.46 2.58 -9.63
N MET A 274 11.73 2.93 -10.88
CA MET A 274 11.35 2.17 -12.06
C MET A 274 12.59 1.71 -12.80
N ILE A 275 12.57 0.44 -13.20
CA ILE A 275 13.62 -0.16 -14.03
C ILE A 275 13.24 0.01 -15.49
N TYR A 276 14.17 0.55 -16.27
CA TYR A 276 14.07 0.65 -17.72
C TYR A 276 14.88 -0.47 -18.38
N TYR A 277 14.32 -1.03 -19.45
CA TYR A 277 14.94 -2.07 -20.27
C TYR A 277 15.13 -1.55 -21.68
N ASN A 278 16.32 -1.76 -22.24
CA ASN A 278 16.65 -1.34 -23.60
C ASN A 278 16.27 -2.39 -24.66
N ASN A 279 16.06 -3.65 -24.26
CA ASN A 279 15.60 -4.73 -25.11
C ASN A 279 14.15 -5.12 -24.75
N PRO A 280 13.17 -4.86 -25.64
CA PRO A 280 11.77 -5.24 -25.45
C PRO A 280 11.56 -6.75 -25.25
N GLU A 281 12.40 -7.61 -25.82
CA GLU A 281 12.25 -9.07 -25.67
C GLU A 281 12.38 -9.53 -24.22
N LEU A 282 13.07 -8.75 -23.37
CA LEU A 282 13.19 -9.02 -21.93
C LEU A 282 11.85 -8.95 -21.21
N LEU A 283 10.83 -8.32 -21.81
CA LEU A 283 9.49 -8.21 -21.25
C LEU A 283 8.70 -9.52 -21.37
N ASN A 284 9.16 -10.46 -22.21
CA ASN A 284 8.61 -11.82 -22.28
C ASN A 284 9.12 -12.74 -21.16
N LEU A 285 10.06 -12.24 -20.34
CA LEU A 285 10.59 -12.95 -19.18
C LEU A 285 9.88 -12.49 -17.91
N ASP A 286 9.74 -13.40 -16.95
CA ASP A 286 9.28 -13.02 -15.61
C ASP A 286 10.28 -12.07 -14.91
N TYR A 287 9.81 -11.35 -13.88
CA TYR A 287 10.61 -10.33 -13.21
C TYR A 287 11.98 -10.82 -12.72
N ARG A 288 12.09 -12.07 -12.25
CA ARG A 288 13.32 -12.62 -11.65
C ARG A 288 14.45 -12.71 -12.69
N HIS A 289 14.10 -13.04 -13.92
CA HIS A 289 15.03 -13.10 -15.04
C HIS A 289 15.28 -11.71 -15.63
N ARG A 290 14.21 -10.92 -15.77
CA ARG A 290 14.25 -9.60 -16.40
C ARG A 290 15.11 -8.58 -15.63
N VAL A 291 15.03 -8.58 -14.29
CA VAL A 291 15.75 -7.61 -13.43
C VAL A 291 17.27 -7.69 -13.59
N THR A 292 17.83 -8.85 -13.94
CA THR A 292 19.27 -9.04 -14.15
C THR A 292 19.82 -8.35 -15.40
N ASN A 293 18.93 -7.90 -16.29
CA ASN A 293 19.25 -7.23 -17.55
C ASN A 293 18.75 -5.76 -17.54
N SER A 294 18.66 -5.14 -16.36
CA SER A 294 18.28 -3.73 -16.23
C SER A 294 19.26 -2.83 -17.00
N HIS A 295 18.72 -1.86 -17.75
CA HIS A 295 19.53 -0.88 -18.47
C HIS A 295 19.82 0.35 -17.61
N SER A 296 18.78 0.89 -16.98
CA SER A 296 18.88 2.04 -16.09
C SER A 296 17.75 2.06 -15.07
N GLU A 297 17.96 2.82 -13.99
CA GLU A 297 16.96 3.07 -12.95
C GLU A 297 16.54 4.54 -12.99
N MET A 298 15.24 4.78 -12.91
CA MET A 298 14.65 6.10 -12.93
C MET A 298 13.74 6.28 -11.71
N LEU A 299 13.72 7.48 -11.13
CA LEU A 299 12.66 7.82 -10.20
C LEU A 299 11.43 8.28 -10.98
N SER A 300 10.29 7.69 -10.66
CA SER A 300 9.00 8.05 -11.22
C SER A 300 8.16 8.77 -10.19
N PHE A 301 7.71 9.98 -10.52
CA PHE A 301 6.75 10.76 -9.74
C PHE A 301 5.43 10.82 -10.50
N ASN A 302 4.35 10.40 -9.87
CA ASN A 302 3.01 10.43 -10.42
C ASN A 302 2.16 11.40 -9.62
N MET A 303 1.37 12.21 -10.31
CA MET A 303 0.33 13.07 -9.76
C MET A 303 -0.99 12.67 -10.40
N ILE A 304 -1.94 12.25 -9.58
CA ILE A 304 -3.27 11.81 -10.01
C ILE A 304 -4.31 12.66 -9.30
N THR A 305 -5.14 13.37 -10.06
CA THR A 305 -6.31 14.12 -9.59
C THR A 305 -7.55 13.66 -10.33
N LYS A 306 -8.70 14.25 -10.01
CA LYS A 306 -9.94 14.00 -10.75
C LYS A 306 -9.85 14.41 -12.23
N ASP A 307 -9.11 15.48 -12.53
CA ASP A 307 -9.10 16.10 -13.84
C ASP A 307 -7.84 15.79 -14.66
N ASN A 308 -6.82 15.20 -14.05
CA ASN A 308 -5.51 15.04 -14.67
C ASN A 308 -4.70 13.89 -14.05
N SER A 309 -4.01 13.12 -14.88
CA SER A 309 -2.94 12.22 -14.47
C SER A 309 -1.64 12.60 -15.18
N ALA A 310 -0.55 12.67 -14.42
CA ALA A 310 0.76 13.01 -14.98
C ALA A 310 1.87 12.20 -14.34
N GLN A 311 2.72 11.60 -15.18
CA GLN A 311 3.95 10.94 -14.77
C GLN A 311 5.15 11.79 -15.16
N TYR A 312 6.13 11.84 -14.26
CA TYR A 312 7.36 12.58 -14.38
C TYR A 312 8.54 11.67 -14.06
N LEU A 313 9.50 11.57 -14.96
CA LEU A 313 10.67 10.71 -14.80
C LEU A 313 11.96 11.53 -14.66
N ILE A 314 12.88 11.02 -13.83
CA ILE A 314 14.25 11.51 -13.70
C ILE A 314 15.21 10.32 -13.66
N ASN A 315 16.29 10.38 -14.43
CA ASN A 315 17.35 9.37 -14.36
C ASN A 315 18.07 9.52 -13.01
N SER A 316 18.16 8.44 -12.25
CA SER A 316 18.81 8.39 -10.95
C SER A 316 20.26 8.92 -10.97
N GLU A 317 20.98 8.73 -12.07
CA GLU A 317 22.36 9.22 -12.26
C GLU A 317 22.47 10.75 -12.32
N THR A 318 21.38 11.43 -12.71
CA THR A 318 21.36 12.91 -12.81
C THR A 318 21.20 13.59 -11.45
N ILE A 319 20.95 12.82 -10.39
CA ILE A 319 20.79 13.33 -9.02
C ILE A 319 22.19 13.41 -8.36
N ILE A 320 22.79 14.60 -8.43
CA ILE A 320 24.17 14.89 -7.99
C ILE A 320 24.25 14.98 -6.44
N ASP A 321 25.34 14.43 -5.87
CA ASP A 321 25.55 14.23 -4.43
C ASP A 321 25.66 15.50 -3.54
N ASN A 322 25.59 16.71 -4.07
CA ASN A 322 25.90 17.91 -3.29
C ASN A 322 25.10 19.17 -3.63
N SER A 323 24.06 19.10 -4.45
CA SER A 323 23.30 20.32 -4.77
C SER A 323 22.26 20.60 -3.68
N LYS A 324 22.64 21.47 -2.72
CA LYS A 324 21.67 22.15 -1.82
C LYS A 324 20.57 22.86 -2.62
N ASP A 325 20.92 23.25 -3.84
CA ASP A 325 20.03 23.69 -4.92
C ASP A 325 19.89 22.53 -5.91
N CYS A 326 19.12 21.49 -5.58
CA CYS A 326 18.64 20.56 -6.60
C CYS A 326 17.80 21.39 -7.59
N LEU A 327 18.46 22.03 -8.56
CA LEU A 327 17.85 22.54 -9.77
C LEU A 327 17.12 21.35 -10.34
N PHE A 328 15.80 21.32 -10.21
CA PHE A 328 14.94 20.29 -10.79
C PHE A 328 15.48 19.97 -12.18
N PRO A 329 16.16 18.83 -12.40
CA PRO A 329 16.42 18.40 -13.75
C PRO A 329 15.05 18.25 -14.35
N THR A 330 14.80 18.93 -15.48
CA THR A 330 13.51 19.06 -16.12
C THR A 330 12.81 17.71 -16.12
N LEU A 331 11.91 17.50 -15.15
CA LEU A 331 11.22 16.24 -15.03
C LEU A 331 10.49 16.02 -16.35
N ILE A 332 10.83 14.93 -17.03
CA ILE A 332 10.28 14.68 -18.34
C ILE A 332 8.85 14.23 -18.08
N LYS A 333 7.89 15.11 -18.37
CA LYS A 333 6.48 14.73 -18.37
C LYS A 333 6.29 13.69 -19.47
N VAL A 334 5.93 12.48 -19.07
CA VAL A 334 5.68 11.37 -20.00
C VAL A 334 4.21 11.37 -20.35
N LYS A 335 3.90 11.21 -21.64
CA LYS A 335 2.54 10.87 -22.05
C LYS A 335 2.31 9.41 -21.72
N THR A 336 1.50 9.17 -20.70
CA THR A 336 1.01 7.83 -20.36
C THR A 336 -0.38 7.66 -20.94
N ASP A 337 -0.65 6.52 -21.57
CA ASP A 337 -2.03 6.09 -21.76
C ASP A 337 -2.58 5.69 -20.39
N GLU A 338 -3.51 6.48 -19.88
CA GLU A 338 -4.09 6.29 -18.55
C GLU A 338 -4.78 4.93 -18.43
N SER A 339 -5.33 4.38 -19.52
CA SER A 339 -6.09 3.13 -19.52
C SER A 339 -5.24 1.88 -19.26
N ILE A 340 -3.92 2.00 -19.46
CA ILE A 340 -2.94 0.94 -19.25
C ILE A 340 -1.93 1.30 -18.14
N SER A 341 -2.17 2.37 -17.40
CA SER A 341 -1.28 2.76 -16.30
C SER A 341 -1.54 1.92 -15.07
N PHE A 342 -0.49 1.54 -14.34
CA PHE A 342 -0.64 0.83 -13.06
C PHE A 342 -1.35 1.69 -11.97
N VAL A 343 -1.44 3.02 -12.17
CA VAL A 343 -2.25 3.92 -11.31
C VAL A 343 -3.71 4.06 -11.78
N TYR A 344 -4.10 3.37 -12.85
CA TYR A 344 -5.46 3.39 -13.40
C TYR A 344 -6.57 3.13 -12.37
N PRO A 345 -6.42 2.23 -11.37
CA PRO A 345 -7.47 2.04 -10.36
C PRO A 345 -7.88 3.34 -9.65
N ILE A 346 -6.93 4.26 -9.41
CA ILE A 346 -7.18 5.56 -8.79
C ILE A 346 -7.85 6.51 -9.78
N VAL A 347 -7.38 6.54 -11.04
CA VAL A 347 -8.01 7.34 -12.12
C VAL A 347 -9.47 6.94 -12.29
N GLU A 348 -9.74 5.64 -12.38
CA GLU A 348 -11.10 5.09 -12.48
C GLU A 348 -11.92 5.46 -11.23
N ALA A 349 -11.36 5.35 -10.03
CA ALA A 349 -12.05 5.72 -8.79
C ALA A 349 -12.53 7.19 -8.79
N PHE A 350 -11.68 8.12 -9.22
CA PHE A 350 -12.06 9.53 -9.33
C PHE A 350 -13.16 9.78 -10.38
N SER A 351 -13.20 8.98 -11.45
CA SER A 351 -14.24 9.09 -12.48
C SER A 351 -15.63 8.62 -11.99
N ILE A 352 -15.67 7.66 -11.06
CA ILE A 352 -16.90 7.06 -10.53
C ILE A 352 -17.44 7.85 -9.34
N ALA A 353 -16.57 8.41 -8.49
CA ALA A 353 -16.95 9.25 -7.36
C ALA A 353 -17.55 10.58 -7.87
N THR A 354 -18.86 10.58 -8.10
CA THR A 354 -19.66 11.71 -8.60
C THR A 354 -20.59 12.24 -7.53
#